data_AF-A0A9E3TTM0-F1
#
_entry.id   AF-A0A9E3TTM0-F1
#
_cell.length_a   1.000
_cell.length_b   1.000
_cell.length_c   1.000
_cell.angle_alpha   90.00
_cell.angle_beta   90.00
_cell.angle_gamma   90.00
#
_symmetry.space_group_name_H-M   'P 1'
#
loop_
_entity.id
_entity.type
_entity.pdbx_description
1 polymer ?
#
loop_
_entity_poly.entity_id
_entity_poly.type
_entity_poly.pdbx_seq_one_letter_code
_entity_poly.pdbx_strand_id
1 'polypeptide(L)'
;MTQNDRRGLGEDRLALAIASGKSVRDAAKEANISESTAYRRLSEATFRVRVDELRRKMTTDTIRLLSATGNEAVNCLRDAMQSADSTIRIRGGAELLKYFWRLYEHNAKCNAGSITIDQAIALVDSVLQAITDEIEDESQVKRIGKRLEVLIADLTSI
;
A
#
# COMPACT_ATOMS: atom_id res chain seq x y z
N MET A 1 25.61 32.33 13.07
CA MET A 1 25.85 30.88 12.89
C MET A 1 27.22 30.54 13.42
N THR A 2 27.29 29.81 14.52
CA THR A 2 28.55 29.42 15.16
C THR A 2 29.12 28.16 14.48
N GLN A 3 30.42 27.89 14.67
CA GLN A 3 31.10 26.72 14.09
C GLN A 3 30.51 25.38 14.57
N ASN A 4 29.80 25.38 15.71
CA ASN A 4 29.12 24.23 16.27
C ASN A 4 27.82 23.88 15.49
N ASP A 5 27.07 24.90 15.06
CA ASP A 5 25.84 24.73 14.26
C ASP A 5 26.14 24.06 12.90
N ARG A 6 27.29 24.41 12.29
CA ARG A 6 27.71 23.83 11.00
C ARG A 6 28.08 22.35 11.12
N ARG A 7 28.60 21.91 12.26
CA ARG A 7 28.93 20.49 12.51
C ARG A 7 27.67 19.65 12.73
N GLY A 8 26.69 20.18 13.48
CA GLY A 8 25.39 19.52 13.66
C GLY A 8 24.63 19.35 12.34
N LEU A 9 24.61 20.38 11.50
CA LEU A 9 23.94 20.34 10.18
C LEU A 9 24.57 19.32 9.21
N GLY A 10 25.89 19.15 9.23
CA GLY A 10 26.57 18.13 8.42
C GLY A 10 26.28 16.71 8.91
N GLU A 11 26.16 16.53 10.22
CA GLU A 11 25.83 15.25 10.85
C GLU A 11 24.39 14.81 10.56
N ASP A 12 23.42 15.73 10.66
CA ASP A 12 22.02 15.45 10.31
C ASP A 12 21.86 15.10 8.82
N ARG A 13 22.58 15.79 7.93
CA ARG A 13 22.58 15.47 6.49
C ARG A 13 23.17 14.09 6.22
N LEU A 14 24.26 13.74 6.90
CA LEU A 14 24.86 12.41 6.79
C LEU A 14 23.87 11.34 7.26
N ALA A 15 23.24 11.54 8.43
CA ALA A 15 22.30 10.60 9.01
C ALA A 15 21.09 10.39 8.09
N LEU A 16 20.54 11.47 7.52
CA LEU A 16 19.42 11.41 6.58
C LEU A 16 19.79 10.67 5.29
N ALA A 17 20.95 10.97 4.71
CA ALA A 17 21.41 10.31 3.49
C ALA A 17 21.61 8.79 3.69
N ILE A 18 22.21 8.39 4.82
CA ILE A 18 22.36 6.96 5.18
C ILE A 18 21.00 6.31 5.46
N ALA A 19 20.10 7.01 6.15
CA ALA A 19 18.75 6.53 6.42
C ALA A 19 17.96 6.28 5.12
N SER A 20 18.17 7.11 4.10
CA SER A 20 17.57 6.96 2.77
C SER A 20 18.16 5.82 1.92
N GLY A 21 19.17 5.10 2.42
CA GLY A 21 19.74 3.93 1.75
C GLY A 21 20.95 4.23 0.86
N LYS A 22 21.48 5.46 0.87
CA LYS A 22 22.71 5.79 0.12
C LYS A 22 23.92 5.10 0.73
N SER A 23 24.94 4.85 -0.11
CA SER A 23 26.23 4.36 0.36
C SER A 23 26.89 5.38 1.29
N VAL A 24 27.75 4.92 2.21
CA VAL A 24 28.48 5.82 3.14
C VAL A 24 29.28 6.88 2.37
N ARG A 25 29.84 6.50 1.21
CA ARG A 25 30.56 7.40 0.30
C ARG A 25 29.66 8.49 -0.26
N ASP A 26 28.50 8.13 -0.80
CA ASP A 26 27.59 9.11 -1.41
C ASP A 26 26.95 10.01 -0.36
N ALA A 27 26.62 9.43 0.81
CA ALA A 27 26.14 10.19 1.96
C ALA A 27 27.19 11.19 2.48
N ALA A 28 28.48 10.81 2.51
CA ALA A 28 29.56 11.70 2.90
C ALA A 28 29.71 12.89 1.94
N LYS A 29 29.62 12.63 0.63
CA LYS A 29 29.64 13.68 -0.40
C LYS A 29 28.47 14.65 -0.23
N GLU A 30 27.26 14.14 -0.03
CA GLU A 30 26.04 14.94 0.15
C GLU A 30 26.06 15.76 1.45
N ALA A 31 26.63 15.20 2.51
CA ALA A 31 26.84 15.89 3.78
C ALA A 31 28.04 16.85 3.75
N ASN A 32 28.82 16.89 2.66
CA ASN A 32 30.06 17.66 2.51
C ASN A 32 31.10 17.36 3.61
N ILE A 33 31.31 16.09 3.92
CA ILE A 33 32.30 15.60 4.87
C ILE A 33 33.20 14.52 4.24
N SER A 34 34.37 14.26 4.83
CA SER A 34 35.24 13.19 4.35
C SER A 34 34.69 11.80 4.65
N GLU A 35 34.95 10.82 3.76
CA GLU A 35 34.54 9.41 3.96
C GLU A 35 35.06 8.85 5.30
N SER A 36 36.31 9.16 5.67
CA SER A 36 36.89 8.77 6.97
C SER A 36 36.07 9.31 8.16
N THR A 37 35.59 10.56 8.08
CA THR A 37 34.72 11.14 9.11
C THR A 37 33.37 10.43 9.16
N ALA A 38 32.79 10.11 8.00
CA ALA A 38 31.53 9.38 7.92
C ALA A 38 31.63 7.98 8.53
N TYR A 39 32.69 7.22 8.21
CA TYR A 39 32.94 5.90 8.81
C TYR A 39 33.18 5.98 10.32
N ARG A 40 33.92 7.00 10.79
CA ARG A 40 34.12 7.23 12.22
C ARG A 40 32.81 7.57 12.94
N ARG A 41 31.92 8.36 12.33
CA ARG A 41 30.59 8.65 12.90
C ARG A 41 29.70 7.42 12.92
N LEU A 42 29.77 6.57 11.89
CA LEU A 42 28.97 5.35 11.83
C LEU A 42 29.29 4.35 12.95
N SER A 43 30.51 4.37 13.49
CA SER A 43 30.87 3.54 14.66
C SER A 43 30.35 4.10 15.99
N GLU A 44 29.93 5.38 16.04
CA GLU A 44 29.36 6.00 17.23
C GLU A 44 27.92 5.50 17.45
N ALA A 45 27.63 5.00 18.67
CA ALA A 45 26.33 4.42 18.99
C ALA A 45 25.19 5.43 18.89
N THR A 46 25.43 6.68 19.31
CA THR A 46 24.46 7.78 19.23
C THR A 46 24.06 8.10 17.79
N PHE A 47 25.02 8.11 16.88
CA PHE A 47 24.76 8.37 15.46
C PHE A 47 23.97 7.24 14.81
N ARG A 48 24.26 5.98 15.14
CA ARG A 48 23.46 4.82 14.68
C ARG A 48 22.02 4.89 15.16
N VAL A 49 21.80 5.22 16.44
CA VAL A 49 20.44 5.43 16.98
C VAL A 49 19.71 6.49 16.17
N ARG A 50 20.38 7.60 15.84
CA ARG A 50 19.80 8.67 15.03
C ARG A 50 19.42 8.22 13.61
N VAL A 51 20.27 7.44 12.95
CA VAL A 51 19.97 6.87 11.63
C VAL A 51 18.75 5.94 11.69
N ASP A 52 18.66 5.10 12.73
CA ASP A 52 17.55 4.18 12.91
C ASP A 52 16.23 4.91 13.21
N GLU A 53 16.26 5.99 13.99
CA GLU A 53 15.11 6.87 14.20
C GLU A 53 14.60 7.47 12.88
N LEU A 54 15.51 7.99 12.05
CA LEU A 54 15.17 8.56 10.76
C LEU A 54 14.56 7.51 9.83
N ARG A 55 15.13 6.29 9.79
CA ARG A 55 14.56 5.17 9.04
C ARG A 55 13.15 4.84 9.49
N ARG A 56 12.93 4.69 10.80
CA ARG A 56 11.60 4.42 11.36
C ARG A 56 10.61 5.50 10.96
N LYS A 57 10.99 6.77 11.08
CA LYS A 57 10.16 7.90 10.69
C LYS A 57 9.79 7.83 9.20
N MET A 58 10.77 7.64 8.31
CA MET A 58 10.54 7.53 6.87
C MET A 58 9.61 6.37 6.52
N THR A 59 9.79 5.20 7.16
CA THR A 59 8.91 4.04 6.98
C THR A 59 7.50 4.36 7.45
N THR A 60 7.33 4.93 8.64
CA THR A 60 6.01 5.32 9.16
C THR A 60 5.33 6.34 8.25
N ASP A 61 6.04 7.34 7.76
CA ASP A 61 5.49 8.36 6.86
C ASP A 61 5.09 7.77 5.51
N THR A 62 5.90 6.84 4.96
CA THR A 62 5.55 6.09 3.75
C THR A 62 4.29 5.24 3.95
N ILE A 63 4.19 4.53 5.08
CA ILE A 63 2.99 3.74 5.40
C ILE A 63 1.76 4.64 5.48
N ARG A 64 1.86 5.79 6.16
CA ARG A 64 0.75 6.76 6.24
C ARG A 64 0.30 7.23 4.85
N LEU A 65 1.25 7.60 3.99
CA LEU A 65 0.96 8.02 2.63
C LEU A 65 0.29 6.90 1.83
N LEU A 66 0.84 5.69 1.90
CA LEU A 66 0.29 4.52 1.20
C LEU A 66 -1.13 4.19 1.66
N SER A 67 -1.39 4.26 2.97
CA SER A 67 -2.74 4.07 3.52
C SER A 67 -3.70 5.15 3.05
N ALA A 68 -3.28 6.42 3.03
CA ALA A 68 -4.11 7.51 2.54
C ALA A 68 -4.46 7.35 1.04
N THR A 69 -3.45 7.10 0.20
CA THR A 69 -3.66 6.87 -1.24
C THR A 69 -4.47 5.59 -1.51
N GLY A 70 -4.29 4.55 -0.69
CA GLY A 70 -5.11 3.33 -0.75
C GLY A 70 -6.58 3.63 -0.49
N ASN A 71 -6.89 4.44 0.53
CA ASN A 71 -8.26 4.88 0.81
C ASN A 71 -8.85 5.72 -0.33
N GLU A 72 -8.07 6.62 -0.92
CA GLU A 72 -8.49 7.40 -2.10
C GLU A 72 -8.79 6.50 -3.30
N ALA A 73 -7.98 5.46 -3.55
CA ALA A 73 -8.24 4.50 -4.62
C ALA A 73 -9.55 3.72 -4.40
N VAL A 74 -9.82 3.29 -3.16
CA VAL A 74 -11.10 2.63 -2.80
C VAL A 74 -12.27 3.58 -2.98
N ASN A 75 -12.13 4.85 -2.58
CA ASN A 75 -13.15 5.87 -2.81
C ASN A 75 -13.43 6.05 -4.31
N CYS A 76 -12.40 6.10 -5.14
CA CYS A 76 -12.53 6.22 -6.59
C CYS A 76 -13.28 5.01 -7.20
N LEU A 77 -13.02 3.79 -6.70
CA LEU A 77 -13.79 2.59 -7.10
C LEU A 77 -15.26 2.67 -6.67
N ARG A 78 -15.54 3.15 -5.45
CA ARG A 78 -16.91 3.37 -4.97
C ARG A 78 -17.64 4.38 -5.83
N ASP A 79 -16.99 5.49 -6.18
CA ASP A 79 -17.59 6.52 -7.02
C ASP A 79 -17.81 6.00 -8.46
N ALA A 80 -16.89 5.17 -8.98
CA ALA A 80 -17.08 4.49 -10.25
C ALA A 80 -18.30 3.55 -10.25
N MET A 81 -18.59 2.88 -9.12
CA MET A 81 -19.80 2.07 -8.95
C MET A 81 -21.11 2.89 -8.95
N GLN A 82 -21.03 4.21 -8.79
CA GLN A 82 -22.18 5.11 -8.89
C GLN A 82 -22.31 5.76 -10.27
N SER A 83 -21.43 5.41 -11.21
CA SER A 83 -21.48 5.93 -12.58
C SER A 83 -22.79 5.55 -13.27
N ALA A 84 -23.36 6.48 -14.05
CA ALA A 84 -24.50 6.21 -14.92
C ALA A 84 -24.15 5.20 -16.03
N ASP A 85 -22.88 5.19 -16.48
CA ASP A 85 -22.39 4.22 -17.45
C ASP A 85 -22.26 2.83 -16.81
N SER A 86 -23.08 1.88 -17.28
CA SER A 86 -23.10 0.52 -16.74
C SER A 86 -21.75 -0.19 -16.88
N THR A 87 -20.96 0.11 -17.92
CA THR A 87 -19.64 -0.49 -18.13
C THR A 87 -18.66 -0.05 -17.06
N ILE A 88 -18.65 1.25 -16.72
CA ILE A 88 -17.80 1.81 -15.66
C ILE A 88 -18.23 1.27 -14.30
N ARG A 89 -19.54 1.24 -14.05
CA ARG A 89 -20.14 0.75 -12.81
C ARG A 89 -19.78 -0.72 -12.53
N ILE A 90 -20.03 -1.60 -13.50
CA ILE A 90 -19.71 -3.03 -13.41
C ILE A 90 -18.20 -3.25 -13.20
N ARG A 91 -17.37 -2.51 -13.94
CA ARG A 91 -15.91 -2.64 -13.84
C ARG A 91 -15.38 -2.19 -12.48
N GLY A 92 -15.93 -1.11 -11.93
CA GLY A 92 -15.60 -0.64 -10.58
C GLY A 92 -15.89 -1.70 -9.52
N GLY A 93 -17.09 -2.30 -9.56
CA GLY A 93 -17.47 -3.38 -8.65
C GLY A 93 -16.61 -4.64 -8.79
N ALA A 94 -16.32 -5.06 -10.03
CA ALA A 94 -15.50 -6.24 -10.30
C ALA A 94 -14.05 -6.08 -9.81
N GLU A 95 -13.43 -4.92 -10.04
CA GLU A 95 -12.06 -4.67 -9.54
C GLU A 95 -12.04 -4.58 -8.01
N LEU A 96 -13.05 -3.95 -7.38
CA LEU A 96 -13.15 -3.90 -5.92
C LEU A 96 -13.22 -5.31 -5.30
N LEU A 97 -14.09 -6.18 -5.82
CA LEU A 97 -14.22 -7.57 -5.37
C LEU A 97 -12.91 -8.36 -5.52
N LYS A 98 -12.23 -8.20 -6.65
CA LYS A 98 -10.94 -8.85 -6.92
C LYS A 98 -9.85 -8.42 -5.92
N TYR A 99 -9.77 -7.12 -5.59
CA TYR A 99 -8.81 -6.64 -4.58
C TYR A 99 -9.18 -7.08 -3.18
N PHE A 100 -10.47 -7.05 -2.82
CA PHE A 100 -10.98 -7.56 -1.55
C PHE A 100 -10.59 -9.03 -1.35
N TRP A 101 -10.80 -9.86 -2.37
CA TRP A 101 -10.44 -11.28 -2.30
C TRP A 101 -8.93 -11.51 -2.14
N ARG A 102 -8.09 -10.80 -2.91
CA ARG A 102 -6.63 -10.90 -2.77
C ARG A 102 -6.16 -10.48 -1.37
N LEU A 103 -6.77 -9.44 -0.80
CA LEU A 103 -6.53 -9.02 0.59
C LEU A 103 -6.95 -10.11 1.57
N TYR A 104 -8.12 -10.71 1.38
CA TYR A 104 -8.60 -11.80 2.21
C TYR A 104 -7.65 -13.01 2.19
N GLU A 105 -7.24 -13.46 1.00
CA GLU A 105 -6.30 -14.58 0.83
C GLU A 105 -4.94 -14.28 1.49
N HIS A 106 -4.43 -13.07 1.33
CA HIS A 106 -3.18 -12.66 1.95
C HIS A 106 -3.28 -12.60 3.48
N ASN A 107 -4.38 -12.07 4.03
CA ASN A 107 -4.61 -12.03 5.48
C ASN A 107 -4.85 -13.43 6.08
N ALA A 108 -5.55 -14.32 5.35
CA ALA A 108 -5.73 -15.71 5.73
C ALA A 108 -4.39 -16.47 5.84
N LYS A 109 -3.43 -16.18 4.95
CA LYS A 109 -2.07 -16.74 5.01
C LYS A 109 -1.21 -16.15 6.14
N CYS A 110 -1.52 -14.94 6.62
CA CYS A 110 -0.73 -14.23 7.63
C CYS A 110 -1.33 -14.23 9.06
N ASN A 111 -2.40 -14.99 9.31
CA ASN A 111 -3.01 -15.23 10.62
C ASN A 111 -3.44 -13.96 11.39
N ALA A 112 -3.92 -12.94 10.68
CA ALA A 112 -4.51 -11.74 11.27
C ALA A 112 -6.02 -11.72 11.00
N GLY A 113 -6.82 -12.24 11.95
CA GLY A 113 -8.28 -12.09 12.01
C GLY A 113 -9.04 -12.51 10.75
N SER A 114 -9.25 -13.81 10.55
CA SER A 114 -10.01 -14.32 9.40
C SER A 114 -11.49 -13.94 9.50
N ILE A 115 -11.98 -13.20 8.49
CA ILE A 115 -13.36 -13.33 8.03
C ILE A 115 -13.57 -14.81 7.66
N THR A 116 -14.73 -15.41 7.93
CA THR A 116 -14.98 -16.81 7.55
C THR A 116 -15.36 -16.90 6.06
N ILE A 117 -15.15 -18.06 5.42
CA ILE A 117 -15.54 -18.28 4.01
C ILE A 117 -17.02 -17.94 3.79
N ASP A 118 -17.89 -18.24 4.76
CA ASP A 118 -19.32 -17.90 4.72
C ASP A 118 -19.59 -16.39 4.67
N GLN A 119 -18.77 -15.59 5.36
CA GLN A 119 -18.89 -14.12 5.33
C GLN A 119 -18.41 -13.55 3.98
N ALA A 120 -17.44 -14.19 3.32
CA ALA A 120 -17.00 -13.80 1.99
C ALA A 120 -18.05 -14.15 0.93
N ILE A 121 -18.67 -15.34 1.01
CA ILE A 121 -19.78 -15.76 0.13
C ILE A 121 -20.97 -14.80 0.29
N ALA A 122 -21.36 -14.49 1.53
CA ALA A 122 -22.47 -13.56 1.79
C ALA A 122 -22.21 -12.15 1.24
N LEU A 123 -20.96 -11.67 1.26
CA LEU A 123 -20.60 -10.38 0.67
C LEU A 123 -20.70 -10.41 -0.86
N VAL A 124 -20.21 -11.48 -1.49
CA VAL A 124 -20.30 -11.67 -2.94
C VAL A 124 -21.76 -11.75 -3.38
N ASP A 125 -22.59 -12.52 -2.68
CA ASP A 125 -24.03 -12.64 -2.95
C ASP A 125 -24.75 -11.29 -2.77
N SER A 126 -24.42 -10.53 -1.71
CA SER A 126 -24.99 -9.19 -1.51
C SER A 126 -24.63 -8.22 -2.64
N VAL A 127 -23.40 -8.28 -3.17
CA VAL A 127 -22.97 -7.42 -4.28
C VAL A 127 -23.61 -7.89 -5.60
N LEU A 128 -23.72 -9.19 -5.82
CA LEU A 128 -24.42 -9.75 -6.97
C LEU A 128 -25.90 -9.39 -6.98
N GLN A 129 -26.57 -9.46 -5.83
CA GLN A 129 -27.97 -9.09 -5.70
C GLN A 129 -28.17 -7.59 -5.98
N ALA A 130 -27.32 -6.73 -5.42
CA ALA A 130 -27.36 -5.29 -5.68
C ALA A 130 -27.13 -4.94 -7.17
N ILE A 131 -26.25 -5.67 -7.85
CA ILE A 131 -26.01 -5.51 -9.30
C ILE A 131 -27.19 -6.05 -10.12
N THR A 132 -27.85 -7.13 -9.67
CA THR A 132 -28.94 -7.78 -10.40
C THR A 132 -30.26 -7.02 -10.27
N ASP A 133 -30.53 -6.40 -9.11
CA ASP A 133 -31.75 -5.63 -8.86
C ASP A 133 -31.80 -4.30 -9.66
N GLU A 134 -30.66 -3.83 -10.17
CA GLU A 134 -30.53 -2.52 -10.84
C GLU A 134 -30.23 -2.62 -12.35
N ILE A 135 -30.14 -3.84 -12.90
CA ILE A 135 -29.90 -4.09 -14.33
C ILE A 135 -31.15 -4.73 -14.96
N GLU A 136 -31.88 -3.97 -15.79
CA GLU A 136 -33.05 -4.46 -16.56
C GLU A 136 -32.64 -5.37 -17.74
N ASP A 137 -31.38 -5.32 -18.21
CA ASP A 137 -30.88 -6.11 -19.34
C ASP A 137 -30.30 -7.46 -18.89
N GLU A 138 -31.09 -8.52 -19.06
CA GLU A 138 -30.77 -9.92 -18.76
C GLU A 138 -29.45 -10.40 -19.42
N SER A 139 -29.07 -9.80 -20.56
CA SER A 139 -27.83 -10.13 -21.26
C SER A 139 -26.58 -9.64 -20.54
N GLN A 140 -26.67 -8.53 -19.79
CA GLN A 140 -25.54 -8.01 -19.00
C GLN A 140 -25.36 -8.84 -17.73
N VAL A 141 -26.44 -9.23 -17.06
CA VAL A 141 -26.41 -10.12 -15.89
C VAL A 141 -25.72 -11.45 -16.24
N LYS A 142 -26.07 -12.05 -17.39
CA LYS A 142 -25.45 -13.30 -17.87
C LYS A 142 -23.94 -13.18 -18.13
N ARG A 143 -23.46 -12.04 -18.65
CA ARG A 143 -22.01 -11.83 -18.89
C ARG A 143 -21.24 -11.61 -17.61
N ILE A 144 -21.82 -10.89 -16.65
CA ILE A 144 -21.21 -10.66 -15.33
C ILE A 144 -21.14 -11.97 -14.55
N GLY A 145 -22.25 -12.71 -14.50
CA GLY A 145 -22.32 -14.03 -13.86
C GLY A 145 -21.27 -14.99 -14.42
N LYS A 146 -21.14 -15.08 -15.75
CA LYS A 146 -20.14 -15.95 -16.39
C LYS A 146 -18.69 -15.54 -16.11
N ARG A 147 -18.40 -14.24 -15.95
CA ARG A 147 -17.05 -13.78 -15.55
C ARG A 147 -16.76 -14.06 -14.08
N LEU A 148 -17.77 -13.99 -13.23
CA LEU A 148 -17.64 -14.32 -11.81
C LEU A 148 -17.53 -15.83 -11.59
N GLU A 149 -18.25 -16.67 -12.36
CA GLU A 149 -18.06 -18.13 -12.37
C GLU A 149 -16.64 -18.53 -12.73
N VAL A 150 -16.04 -17.90 -13.76
CA VAL A 150 -14.64 -18.13 -14.11
C VAL A 150 -13.72 -17.69 -12.98
N LEU A 151 -13.99 -16.54 -12.36
CA LEU A 151 -13.21 -16.07 -11.22
C LEU A 151 -13.31 -17.04 -10.03
N ILE A 152 -14.51 -17.53 -9.71
CA ILE A 152 -14.75 -18.48 -8.62
C ILE A 152 -14.07 -19.82 -8.92
N ALA A 153 -14.17 -20.34 -10.15
CA ALA A 153 -13.52 -21.58 -10.57
C ALA A 153 -11.98 -21.52 -10.45
N ASP A 154 -11.39 -20.39 -10.84
CA ASP A 154 -9.95 -20.13 -10.66
C ASP A 154 -9.56 -20.06 -9.18
N LEU A 155 -10.48 -19.61 -8.31
CA LEU A 155 -10.26 -19.47 -6.87
C LEU A 155 -10.45 -20.77 -6.06
N THR A 156 -11.24 -21.72 -6.55
CA THR A 156 -11.47 -23.04 -5.92
C THR A 156 -10.50 -24.14 -6.40
N SER A 157 -9.65 -23.86 -7.39
CA SER A 157 -8.72 -24.83 -7.98
C SER A 157 -7.31 -24.82 -7.34
N ILE A 158 -7.12 -24.10 -6.22
CA ILE A 158 -5.86 -23.98 -5.44
C ILE A 158 -6.12 -24.51 -4.03
#